data_AF-A0A0D3HJT0-F1
#
_entry.id   AF-A0A0D3HJT0-F1
#
_cell.length_a   1.000
_cell.length_b   1.000
_cell.length_c   1.000
_cell.angle_alpha   90.00
_cell.angle_beta   90.00
_cell.angle_gamma   90.00
#
_symmetry.space_group_name_H-M   'P 1'
#
loop_
_entity.id
_entity.type
_entity.pdbx_description
1 polymer ?
#
loop_
_entity_poly.entity_id
_entity_poly.type
_entity_poly.pdbx_seq_one_letter_code
_entity_poly.pdbx_strand_id
1 'polypeptide(L)'
;MSSRSYQRVAVHDGFKVLKLRYRSPRLLRDKRKRGGGGGDVGGEFTRYAMAIFLPDARDGLRGLVERMASRPGFLHEHMPPAWPVPVGEFRVPKFKVSCGGSVVGALQQLGLRLPFSPELADLSDMVEDDGSGSPLFVGDVQHKAVIEVNEEGTVAAAATMTRMLPSGVLPPPVDFVADHPFAYFIVEMSSAVVFAGHIVDPSME
;
A
#
# COMPACT_ATOMS: atom_id res chain seq x y z
N MET A 1 -5.17 13.95 -9.24
CA MET A 1 -5.60 13.08 -10.35
C MET A 1 -7.10 13.21 -10.62
N SER A 2 -7.52 13.81 -11.73
CA SER A 2 -8.92 13.78 -12.21
C SER A 2 -8.99 13.21 -13.63
N SER A 3 -10.12 12.59 -13.96
CA SER A 3 -10.49 12.06 -15.29
C SER A 3 -9.90 10.70 -15.69
N ARG A 4 -10.64 9.62 -15.38
CA ARG A 4 -10.67 8.35 -16.17
C ARG A 4 -12.05 7.74 -16.08
N SER A 5 -12.53 7.12 -17.17
CA SER A 5 -13.85 6.49 -17.20
C SER A 5 -13.92 5.14 -16.48
N TYR A 6 -12.79 4.47 -16.21
CA TYR A 6 -12.74 3.16 -15.56
C TYR A 6 -11.57 3.02 -14.57
N GLN A 7 -11.82 2.44 -13.40
CA GLN A 7 -10.83 2.17 -12.36
C GLN A 7 -11.12 0.84 -11.63
N ARG A 8 -10.13 0.28 -10.92
CA ARG A 8 -10.36 -0.89 -10.05
C ARG A 8 -10.84 -0.42 -8.69
N VAL A 9 -12.16 -0.33 -8.54
CA VAL A 9 -12.83 0.08 -7.31
C VAL A 9 -13.72 -1.06 -6.82
N ALA A 10 -13.71 -1.31 -5.51
CA ALA A 10 -14.73 -2.11 -4.83
C ALA A 10 -15.49 -1.23 -3.85
N VAL A 11 -16.80 -1.44 -3.75
CA VAL A 11 -17.69 -0.75 -2.82
C VAL A 11 -18.10 -1.75 -1.75
N HIS A 12 -17.94 -1.38 -0.50
CA HIS A 12 -18.28 -2.18 0.67
C HIS A 12 -19.17 -1.37 1.60
N ASP A 13 -19.72 -2.01 2.63
CA ASP A 13 -20.54 -1.32 3.62
C ASP A 13 -19.71 -0.33 4.46
N GLY A 14 -19.91 0.96 4.20
CA GLY A 14 -19.29 2.08 4.89
C GLY A 14 -17.91 2.50 4.38
N PHE A 15 -17.41 1.94 3.28
CA PHE A 15 -16.16 2.36 2.64
C PHE A 15 -16.00 1.83 1.20
N LYS A 16 -15.10 2.47 0.44
CA LYS A 16 -14.67 2.05 -0.89
C LYS A 16 -13.18 1.73 -0.89
N VAL A 17 -12.77 0.85 -1.79
CA VAL A 17 -11.34 0.51 -1.99
C VAL A 17 -10.95 0.76 -3.42
N LEU A 18 -9.89 1.53 -3.64
CA LEU A 18 -9.28 1.76 -4.95
C LEU A 18 -7.94 1.04 -5.05
N LYS A 19 -7.69 0.33 -6.14
CA LYS A 19 -6.39 -0.34 -6.42
C LYS A 19 -5.69 0.29 -7.61
N LEU A 20 -4.52 0.89 -7.38
CA LEU A 20 -3.67 1.51 -8.39
C LEU A 20 -2.37 0.71 -8.53
N ARG A 21 -2.07 0.19 -9.74
CA ARG A 21 -0.83 -0.56 -9.96
C ARG A 21 0.33 0.40 -10.19
N TYR A 22 1.52 0.06 -9.69
CA TYR A 22 2.75 0.76 -10.10
C TYR A 22 3.22 0.21 -11.45
N ARG A 23 3.72 1.08 -12.33
CA ARG A 23 4.36 0.68 -13.58
C ARG A 23 5.87 0.78 -13.43
N SER A 24 6.59 -0.32 -13.67
CA SER A 24 8.05 -0.27 -13.78
C SER A 24 8.45 0.43 -15.10
N PRO A 25 9.28 1.48 -15.07
CA PRO A 25 9.69 2.24 -16.27
C PRO A 25 10.40 1.41 -17.35
N ARG A 26 10.94 0.22 -17.00
CA ARG A 26 11.70 -0.61 -17.95
C ARG A 26 10.85 -1.23 -19.07
N LEU A 27 9.53 -1.27 -18.92
CA LEU A 27 8.62 -1.78 -19.97
C LEU A 27 8.46 -0.85 -21.19
N LEU A 28 8.97 0.39 -21.13
CA LEU A 28 8.86 1.35 -22.25
C LEU A 28 10.13 1.43 -23.10
N ARG A 29 11.27 0.91 -22.62
CA ARG A 29 12.56 1.08 -23.32
C ARG A 29 12.90 -0.04 -24.31
N ASP A 30 12.24 -1.20 -24.21
CA ASP A 30 12.68 -2.39 -24.95
C ASP A 30 11.90 -2.73 -26.24
N LYS A 31 10.89 -1.94 -26.62
CA LYS A 31 10.18 -2.16 -27.90
C LYS A 31 10.86 -1.52 -29.12
N ARG A 32 12.00 -0.83 -28.97
CA ARG A 32 12.73 -0.21 -30.09
C ARG A 32 13.96 -0.99 -30.57
N LYS A 33 14.35 -2.08 -29.89
CA LYS A 33 15.45 -2.95 -30.35
C LYS A 33 15.13 -4.42 -30.11
N ARG A 34 14.50 -5.06 -31.10
CA ARG A 34 14.87 -6.39 -31.62
C ARG A 34 13.75 -6.93 -32.51
N GLY A 35 14.00 -6.91 -33.81
CA GLY A 35 13.56 -8.03 -34.64
C GLY A 35 14.37 -9.27 -34.27
N GLY A 36 13.75 -10.44 -34.33
CA GLY A 36 14.42 -11.74 -34.28
C GLY A 36 14.46 -12.40 -32.91
N GLY A 37 13.59 -13.41 -32.74
CA GLY A 37 13.89 -14.72 -32.18
C GLY A 37 14.45 -14.86 -30.75
N GLY A 38 13.76 -15.67 -29.96
CA GLY A 38 14.41 -16.52 -28.96
C GLY A 38 14.11 -16.20 -27.50
N GLY A 39 13.42 -17.14 -26.84
CA GLY A 39 13.45 -17.39 -25.40
C GLY A 39 12.94 -16.26 -24.52
N ASP A 40 11.67 -16.35 -24.10
CA ASP A 40 11.18 -15.50 -23.01
C ASP A 40 11.81 -15.98 -21.70
N VAL A 41 12.96 -15.40 -21.36
CA VAL A 41 13.57 -15.46 -20.04
C VAL A 41 12.59 -14.78 -19.09
N GLY A 42 11.80 -15.60 -18.38
CA GLY A 42 10.88 -15.18 -17.34
C GLY A 42 11.60 -14.44 -16.21
N GLY A 43 11.81 -13.14 -16.39
CA GLY A 43 12.20 -12.23 -15.33
C GLY A 43 10.97 -11.89 -14.49
N GLU A 44 10.88 -12.47 -13.29
CA GLU A 44 9.90 -12.12 -12.26
C GLU A 44 10.05 -10.64 -11.86
N PHE A 45 9.32 -9.76 -12.55
CA PHE A 45 9.21 -8.39 -12.08
C PHE A 45 8.19 -8.34 -10.94
N THR A 46 8.65 -8.02 -9.74
CA THR A 46 7.78 -7.68 -8.61
C THR A 46 6.83 -6.55 -9.01
N ARG A 47 5.52 -6.83 -8.99
CA ARG A 47 4.49 -5.83 -9.27
C ARG A 47 3.91 -5.33 -7.95
N TYR A 48 4.09 -4.05 -7.68
CA TYR A 48 3.45 -3.37 -6.55
C TYR A 48 2.11 -2.76 -6.97
N ALA A 49 1.21 -2.60 -6.00
CA ALA A 49 0.01 -1.82 -6.14
C ALA A 49 -0.26 -1.02 -4.85
N MET A 50 -0.75 0.20 -5.02
CA MET A 50 -1.37 0.97 -3.94
C MET A 50 -2.84 0.59 -3.81
N ALA A 51 -3.29 0.33 -2.59
CA ALA A 51 -4.69 0.20 -2.22
C ALA A 51 -5.06 1.38 -1.34
N ILE A 52 -6.11 2.12 -1.69
CA ILE A 52 -6.65 3.23 -0.89
C ILE A 52 -8.01 2.79 -0.35
N PHE A 53 -8.14 2.80 0.97
CA PHE A 53 -9.37 2.50 1.70
C PHE A 53 -9.98 3.82 2.17
N LEU A 54 -11.05 4.23 1.51
CA LEU A 54 -11.75 5.50 1.71
C LEU A 54 -13.08 5.23 2.43
N PRO A 55 -13.22 5.60 3.71
CA PRO A 55 -14.51 5.56 4.40
C PRO A 55 -15.59 6.33 3.64
N ASP A 56 -16.86 6.00 3.84
CA ASP A 56 -17.95 6.83 3.31
C ASP A 56 -18.21 8.06 4.21
N ALA A 57 -18.00 7.90 5.52
CA ALA A 57 -18.12 8.98 6.50
C ALA A 57 -16.79 9.74 6.64
N ARG A 58 -16.85 11.08 6.71
CA ARG A 58 -15.66 11.94 6.78
C ARG A 58 -14.77 11.70 8.01
N ASP A 59 -15.34 11.23 9.11
CA ASP A 59 -14.65 10.86 10.36
C ASP A 59 -14.49 9.34 10.54
N GLY A 60 -14.84 8.55 9.51
CA GLY A 60 -14.92 7.09 9.57
C GLY A 60 -13.58 6.35 9.58
N LEU A 61 -12.45 7.05 9.37
CA LEU A 61 -11.13 6.42 9.25
C LEU A 61 -10.76 5.61 10.50
N ARG A 62 -10.99 6.16 11.70
CA ARG A 62 -10.67 5.47 12.95
C ARG A 62 -11.40 4.13 13.06
N GLY A 63 -12.73 4.14 12.86
CA GLY A 63 -13.53 2.92 12.91
C GLY A 63 -13.14 1.93 11.81
N LEU A 64 -12.71 2.41 10.63
CA LEU A 64 -12.20 1.54 9.59
C LEU A 64 -10.86 0.86 9.96
N VAL A 65 -9.93 1.60 10.56
CA VAL A 65 -8.65 1.05 11.04
C VAL A 65 -8.86 0.05 12.18
N GLU A 66 -9.77 0.33 13.12
CA GLU A 66 -10.13 -0.61 14.19
C GLU A 66 -10.72 -1.92 13.60
N ARG A 67 -11.58 -1.83 12.59
CA ARG A 67 -12.11 -3.01 11.86
C ARG A 67 -11.01 -3.80 11.14
N MET A 68 -10.03 -3.11 10.54
CA MET A 68 -8.88 -3.75 9.89
C MET A 68 -8.03 -4.51 10.92
N ALA A 69 -7.78 -3.92 12.09
CA ALA A 69 -6.95 -4.51 13.14
C ALA A 69 -7.63 -5.69 13.84
N SER A 70 -8.96 -5.68 13.94
CA SER A 70 -9.72 -6.73 14.63
C SER A 70 -10.04 -7.96 13.77
N ARG A 71 -9.83 -7.91 12.44
CA ARG A 71 -10.25 -8.98 11.52
C ARG A 71 -9.09 -9.48 10.65
N PRO A 72 -8.57 -10.69 10.90
CA PRO A 72 -7.57 -11.31 10.04
C PRO A 72 -8.05 -11.37 8.59
N GLY A 73 -7.15 -11.14 7.63
CA GLY A 73 -7.48 -11.21 6.21
C GLY A 73 -8.27 -10.02 5.65
N PHE A 74 -8.64 -9.03 6.48
CA PHE A 74 -9.47 -7.89 6.06
C PHE A 74 -8.97 -7.22 4.78
N LEU A 75 -7.67 -6.98 4.66
CA LEU A 75 -7.11 -6.34 3.45
C LEU A 75 -7.40 -7.17 2.20
N HIS A 76 -7.12 -8.47 2.24
CA HIS A 76 -7.26 -9.38 1.10
C HIS A 76 -8.73 -9.52 0.67
N GLU A 77 -9.64 -9.67 1.64
CA GLU A 77 -11.08 -9.86 1.41
C GLU A 77 -11.74 -8.65 0.73
N HIS A 78 -11.24 -7.44 0.98
CA HIS A 78 -11.84 -6.20 0.46
C HIS A 78 -11.10 -5.63 -0.74
N MET A 79 -10.08 -6.32 -1.27
CA MET A 79 -9.36 -5.86 -2.45
C MET A 79 -10.28 -5.82 -3.69
N PRO A 80 -10.17 -4.78 -4.54
CA PRO A 80 -10.94 -4.73 -5.77
C PRO A 80 -10.66 -5.91 -6.71
N PRO A 81 -11.69 -6.38 -7.43
CA PRO A 81 -11.53 -7.45 -8.40
C PRO A 81 -10.55 -7.07 -9.53
N ALA A 82 -10.16 -8.06 -10.32
CA ALA A 82 -9.26 -7.83 -11.43
C ALA A 82 -9.87 -6.93 -12.53
N TRP A 83 -11.19 -6.87 -12.61
CA TRP A 83 -11.90 -6.14 -13.66
C TRP A 83 -12.20 -4.69 -13.23
N PRO A 84 -11.92 -3.68 -14.07
CA PRO A 84 -12.24 -2.30 -13.76
C PRO A 84 -13.73 -2.00 -13.94
N VAL A 85 -14.23 -1.03 -13.18
CA VAL A 85 -15.62 -0.54 -13.21
C VAL A 85 -15.66 0.90 -13.69
N PRO A 86 -16.77 1.37 -14.29
CA PRO A 86 -16.91 2.76 -14.67
C PRO A 86 -16.87 3.66 -13.42
N VAL A 87 -16.21 4.81 -13.51
CA VAL A 87 -16.19 5.80 -12.41
C VAL A 87 -16.77 7.14 -12.86
N GLY A 88 -17.51 7.78 -11.98
CA GLY A 88 -18.07 9.12 -12.18
C GLY A 88 -17.06 10.19 -11.77
N GLU A 89 -17.29 10.84 -10.63
CA GLU A 89 -16.30 11.71 -10.02
C GLU A 89 -15.14 10.91 -9.44
N PHE A 90 -13.92 11.22 -9.88
CA PHE A 90 -12.72 10.55 -9.44
C PHE A 90 -11.65 11.56 -9.03
N ARG A 91 -11.23 11.50 -7.77
CA ARG A 91 -10.21 12.38 -7.19
C ARG A 91 -9.37 11.64 -6.16
N VAL A 92 -8.07 11.60 -6.39
CA VAL A 92 -7.05 11.17 -5.43
C VAL A 92 -6.04 12.30 -5.29
N PRO A 93 -5.76 12.80 -4.07
CA PRO A 93 -4.79 13.87 -3.85
C PRO A 93 -3.37 13.35 -4.07
N LYS A 94 -2.48 14.26 -4.45
CA LYS A 94 -1.04 14.02 -4.35
C LYS A 94 -0.67 14.16 -2.88
N PHE A 95 0.31 13.38 -2.42
CA PHE A 95 0.80 13.53 -1.06
C PHE A 95 2.22 13.04 -0.95
N LYS A 96 2.96 13.66 -0.03
CA LYS A 96 4.28 13.23 0.39
C LYS A 96 4.29 13.11 1.90
N VAL A 97 4.54 11.89 2.38
CA VAL A 97 4.58 11.59 3.81
C VAL A 97 5.96 11.07 4.14
N SER A 98 6.56 11.62 5.20
CA SER A 98 7.75 11.06 5.82
C SER A 98 7.44 10.75 7.27
N CYS A 99 7.68 9.51 7.69
CA CYS A 99 7.65 9.11 9.09
C CYS A 99 9.04 8.60 9.48
N GLY A 100 9.41 8.84 10.74
CA GLY A 100 10.73 8.47 11.23
C GLY A 100 10.79 8.54 12.73
N GLY A 101 11.40 7.54 13.35
CA GLY A 101 11.68 7.56 14.78
C GLY A 101 11.88 6.17 15.37
N SER A 102 12.09 6.17 16.69
CA SER A 102 12.15 4.94 17.46
C SER A 102 10.80 4.25 17.48
N VAL A 103 10.79 2.96 17.18
CA VAL A 103 9.59 2.11 17.26
C VAL A 103 9.55 1.23 18.52
N VAL A 104 10.54 1.36 19.41
CA VAL A 104 10.64 0.55 20.63
C VAL A 104 9.36 0.64 21.46
N GLY A 105 8.84 1.85 21.68
CA GLY A 105 7.62 2.05 22.45
C GLY A 105 6.40 1.32 21.84
N ALA A 106 6.26 1.34 20.52
CA ALA A 106 5.19 0.63 19.83
C ALA A 106 5.35 -0.90 19.95
N LEU A 107 6.57 -1.42 19.77
CA LEU A 107 6.87 -2.85 19.91
C LEU A 107 6.61 -3.35 21.34
N GLN A 108 6.96 -2.57 22.35
CA GLN A 108 6.69 -2.88 23.76
C GLN A 108 5.19 -2.87 24.10
N GLN A 109 4.43 -1.96 23.50
CA GLN A 109 2.95 -1.95 23.61
C GLN A 109 2.30 -3.15 22.94
N LEU A 110 2.90 -3.66 21.85
CA LEU A 110 2.50 -4.92 21.19
C LEU A 110 2.95 -6.18 21.96
N GLY A 111 3.68 -6.03 23.07
CA GLY A 111 4.10 -7.13 23.94
C GLY A 111 5.56 -7.56 23.77
N LEU A 112 6.29 -7.03 22.78
CA LEU A 112 7.71 -7.32 22.60
C LEU A 112 8.54 -6.47 23.57
N ARG A 113 8.82 -7.00 24.77
CA ARG A 113 9.53 -6.28 25.84
C ARG A 113 10.92 -6.81 26.13
N LEU A 114 11.12 -8.13 26.07
CA LEU A 114 12.36 -8.78 26.50
C LEU A 114 13.61 -8.27 25.78
N PRO A 115 13.64 -8.10 24.44
CA PRO A 115 14.86 -7.66 23.75
C PRO A 115 15.35 -6.28 24.19
N PHE A 116 14.47 -5.46 24.79
CA PHE A 116 14.78 -4.08 25.22
C PHE A 116 15.13 -3.98 26.71
N SER A 117 15.14 -5.10 27.44
CA SER A 117 15.44 -5.11 28.87
C SER A 117 16.93 -5.35 29.11
N PRO A 118 17.66 -4.45 29.78
CA PRO A 118 19.06 -4.69 30.12
C PRO A 118 19.30 -5.90 31.04
N GLU A 119 18.27 -6.33 31.79
CA GLU A 119 18.38 -7.42 32.77
C GLU A 119 17.84 -8.75 32.22
N LEU A 120 16.84 -8.71 31.34
CA LEU A 120 16.10 -9.89 30.87
C LEU A 120 16.28 -10.20 29.39
N ALA A 121 16.97 -9.33 28.63
CA ALA A 121 17.27 -9.63 27.24
C ALA A 121 18.20 -10.83 27.15
N ASP A 122 17.84 -11.78 26.30
CA ASP A 122 18.70 -12.88 25.91
C ASP A 122 18.95 -12.80 24.41
N LEU A 123 20.13 -12.30 24.05
CA LEU A 123 20.63 -12.17 22.68
C LEU A 123 21.97 -12.90 22.52
N SER A 124 22.20 -13.98 23.31
CA SER A 124 23.48 -14.71 23.34
C SER A 124 23.88 -15.29 21.98
N ASP A 125 22.92 -15.62 21.13
CA ASP A 125 23.18 -16.18 19.80
C ASP A 125 23.61 -15.11 18.77
N MET A 126 23.58 -13.82 19.13
CA MET A 126 23.99 -12.73 18.22
C MET A 126 25.49 -12.42 18.25
N VAL A 127 26.18 -12.74 19.34
CA VAL A 127 27.60 -12.43 19.53
C VAL A 127 28.27 -13.52 20.38
N GLU A 128 29.54 -13.81 20.10
CA GLU A 128 30.34 -14.68 20.97
C GLU A 128 30.53 -14.03 22.35
N ASP A 129 30.56 -14.85 23.40
CA ASP A 129 30.82 -14.38 24.76
C ASP A 129 32.24 -13.81 24.87
N ASP A 130 32.35 -12.52 25.17
CA ASP A 130 33.61 -11.80 25.35
C ASP A 130 34.17 -11.92 26.77
N GLY A 131 33.48 -12.67 27.64
CA GLY A 131 33.86 -12.87 29.04
C GLY A 131 33.61 -11.64 29.93
N SER A 132 33.02 -10.57 29.41
CA SER A 132 32.69 -9.36 30.18
C SER A 132 31.48 -9.55 31.10
N GLY A 133 30.66 -10.58 30.86
CA GLY A 133 29.41 -10.81 31.57
C GLY A 133 28.36 -9.72 31.37
N SER A 134 28.55 -8.83 30.39
CA SER A 134 27.62 -7.74 30.10
C SER A 134 26.48 -8.25 29.21
N PRO A 135 25.22 -8.22 29.68
CA PRO A 135 24.09 -8.69 28.88
C PRO A 135 23.87 -7.80 27.66
N LEU A 136 23.71 -8.41 26.49
CA LEU A 136 23.38 -7.71 25.25
C LEU A 136 21.88 -7.45 25.18
N PHE A 137 21.50 -6.21 24.88
CA PHE A 137 20.11 -5.81 24.69
C PHE A 137 19.98 -4.83 23.53
N VAL A 138 18.77 -4.71 22.98
CA VAL A 138 18.44 -3.74 21.95
C VAL A 138 18.23 -2.38 22.58
N GLY A 139 19.17 -1.46 22.35
CA GLY A 139 19.07 -0.09 22.84
C GLY A 139 17.97 0.72 22.13
N ASP A 140 17.89 0.61 20.79
CA ASP A 140 16.91 1.34 20.01
C ASP A 140 16.62 0.65 18.66
N VAL A 141 15.45 0.93 18.07
CA VAL A 141 15.06 0.50 16.73
C VAL A 141 14.52 1.71 15.98
N GLN A 142 15.34 2.25 15.07
CA GLN A 142 15.00 3.41 14.28
C GLN A 142 14.40 2.99 12.93
N HIS A 143 13.14 3.37 12.69
CA HIS A 143 12.46 3.13 11.42
C HIS A 143 12.15 4.46 10.73
N LYS A 144 12.55 4.61 9.46
CA LYS A 144 12.27 5.79 8.64
C LYS A 144 11.72 5.38 7.28
N ALA A 145 10.58 5.95 6.91
CA ALA A 145 9.94 5.71 5.64
C ALA A 145 9.52 7.03 5.00
N VAL A 146 9.62 7.08 3.67
CA VAL A 146 9.18 8.22 2.86
C VAL A 146 8.34 7.67 1.72
N ILE A 147 7.15 8.23 1.54
CA ILE A 147 6.22 7.86 0.49
C ILE A 147 5.84 9.14 -0.24
N GLU A 148 5.95 9.10 -1.55
CA GLU A 148 5.54 10.18 -2.42
C GLU A 148 4.59 9.60 -3.48
N VAL A 149 3.36 10.11 -3.48
CA VAL A 149 2.33 9.73 -4.45
C VAL A 149 2.13 10.91 -5.37
N ASN A 150 2.61 10.75 -6.58
CA ASN A 150 2.45 11.72 -7.66
C ASN A 150 1.67 11.10 -8.82
N GLU A 151 1.37 11.95 -9.79
CA GLU A 151 0.68 11.52 -10.99
C GLU A 151 1.54 10.55 -11.82
N GLU A 152 2.81 10.81 -12.04
CA GLU A 152 3.64 10.00 -12.95
C GLU A 152 3.74 8.52 -12.57
N GLY A 153 3.95 8.21 -11.28
CA GLY A 153 4.12 6.84 -10.77
C GLY A 153 2.85 5.97 -10.84
N THR A 154 1.68 6.61 -10.93
CA THR A 154 0.37 5.96 -10.81
C THR A 154 -0.51 6.16 -12.07
N VAL A 155 -0.32 7.25 -12.82
CA VAL A 155 -0.98 7.61 -14.09
C VAL A 155 -0.60 6.62 -15.19
N ALA A 156 0.66 6.19 -15.29
CA ALA A 156 1.13 5.36 -16.41
C ALA A 156 0.54 3.94 -16.42
N ALA A 157 0.06 3.44 -15.28
CA ALA A 157 -0.50 2.09 -15.15
C ALA A 157 -1.98 2.02 -15.59
N ALA A 158 -2.80 2.99 -15.21
CA ALA A 158 -4.23 2.97 -15.55
C ALA A 158 -4.55 3.50 -16.97
N ALA A 159 -3.57 3.99 -17.73
CA ALA A 159 -3.74 4.34 -19.15
C ALA A 159 -3.86 3.12 -20.09
N THR A 160 -3.62 1.89 -19.62
CA THR A 160 -3.57 0.68 -20.47
C THR A 160 -4.83 -0.20 -20.41
N MET A 161 -5.89 0.23 -19.72
CA MET A 161 -7.11 -0.59 -19.56
C MET A 161 -8.30 -0.14 -20.42
N THR A 162 -8.03 0.44 -21.59
CA THR A 162 -9.08 0.65 -22.61
C THR A 162 -9.23 -0.62 -23.45
N ARG A 163 -9.76 -1.70 -22.88
CA ARG A 163 -10.21 -2.86 -23.66
C ARG A 163 -11.72 -2.99 -23.51
N MET A 164 -12.42 -2.77 -24.63
CA MET A 164 -13.87 -2.79 -24.74
C MET A 164 -14.47 -4.09 -24.18
N LEU A 165 -15.49 -3.95 -23.34
CA LEU A 165 -16.38 -5.02 -22.91
C LEU A 165 -17.54 -5.19 -23.91
N PRO A 166 -18.12 -6.40 -24.03
CA PRO A 166 -19.32 -6.61 -24.83
C PRO A 166 -20.52 -5.86 -24.21
N SER A 167 -21.43 -5.40 -25.07
CA SER A 167 -22.68 -4.73 -24.68
C SER A 167 -23.53 -5.55 -23.72
N GLY A 168 -23.64 -5.05 -22.50
CA GLY A 168 -24.68 -5.36 -21.51
C GLY A 168 -25.00 -4.07 -20.74
N VAL A 169 -26.02 -4.10 -19.87
CA VAL A 169 -26.32 -2.97 -18.98
C VAL A 169 -25.07 -2.66 -18.16
N LEU A 170 -24.42 -1.53 -18.47
CA LEU A 170 -23.25 -1.07 -17.74
C LEU A 170 -23.66 -0.78 -16.30
N PRO A 171 -22.94 -1.31 -15.30
CA PRO A 171 -23.19 -0.95 -13.91
C PRO A 171 -23.06 0.57 -13.74
N PRO A 172 -23.83 1.18 -12.82
CA PRO A 172 -23.76 2.61 -12.60
C PRO A 172 -22.32 3.02 -12.23
N PRO A 173 -21.85 4.19 -12.70
CA PRO A 173 -20.52 4.68 -12.35
C PRO A 173 -20.35 4.80 -10.83
N VAL A 174 -19.16 4.48 -10.34
CA VAL A 174 -18.81 4.62 -8.92
C VAL A 174 -17.97 5.89 -8.72
N ASP A 175 -18.42 6.76 -7.83
CA ASP A 175 -17.63 7.92 -7.42
C ASP A 175 -16.56 7.53 -6.40
N PHE A 176 -15.34 8.02 -6.60
CA PHE A 176 -14.22 7.84 -5.68
C PHE A 176 -13.51 9.18 -5.49
N VAL A 177 -13.91 9.92 -4.46
CA VAL A 177 -13.42 11.26 -4.15
C VAL A 177 -12.75 11.23 -2.77
N ALA A 178 -11.43 11.11 -2.74
CA ALA A 178 -10.64 11.08 -1.51
C ALA A 178 -10.41 12.50 -0.97
N ASP A 179 -11.48 13.14 -0.49
CA ASP A 179 -11.50 14.52 0.06
C ASP A 179 -11.50 14.58 1.60
N HIS A 180 -11.37 13.44 2.27
CA HIS A 180 -11.34 13.30 3.72
C HIS A 180 -10.41 12.14 4.13
N PRO A 181 -10.12 11.93 5.44
CA PRO A 181 -9.16 10.95 5.89
C PRO A 181 -9.33 9.53 5.32
N PHE A 182 -8.24 8.93 4.85
CA PHE A 182 -8.22 7.58 4.26
C PHE A 182 -6.97 6.80 4.65
N ALA A 183 -7.07 5.47 4.62
CA ALA A 183 -5.93 4.57 4.80
C ALA A 183 -5.37 4.15 3.43
N TYR A 184 -4.07 3.88 3.36
CA TYR A 184 -3.44 3.33 2.16
C TYR A 184 -2.45 2.21 2.49
N PHE A 185 -2.28 1.32 1.53
CA PHE A 185 -1.34 0.20 1.59
C PHE A 185 -0.60 0.08 0.28
N ILE A 186 0.70 -0.18 0.32
CA ILE A 186 1.47 -0.61 -0.85
C ILE A 186 1.70 -2.11 -0.69
N VAL A 187 1.12 -2.89 -1.60
CA VAL A 187 1.15 -4.35 -1.56
C VAL A 187 1.91 -4.93 -2.74
N GLU A 188 2.62 -6.02 -2.49
CA GLU A 188 3.28 -6.86 -3.49
C GLU A 188 2.31 -7.90 -4.08
N MET A 189 2.66 -8.54 -5.21
CA MET A 189 1.91 -9.67 -5.79
C MET A 189 1.73 -10.84 -4.82
N SER A 190 2.68 -11.05 -3.90
CA SER A 190 2.62 -12.04 -2.82
C SER A 190 1.57 -11.72 -1.75
N SER A 191 0.88 -10.57 -1.87
CA SER A 191 0.03 -9.96 -0.84
C SER A 191 0.79 -9.43 0.39
N ALA A 192 2.12 -9.42 0.35
CA ALA A 192 2.91 -8.76 1.39
C ALA A 192 2.64 -7.25 1.39
N VAL A 193 2.43 -6.69 2.58
CA VAL A 193 2.31 -5.24 2.80
C VAL A 193 3.71 -4.67 2.95
N VAL A 194 4.10 -3.79 2.05
CA VAL A 194 5.41 -3.10 2.04
C VAL A 194 5.31 -1.79 2.80
N PHE A 195 4.20 -1.06 2.61
CA PHE A 195 3.90 0.15 3.35
C PHE A 195 2.44 0.14 3.77
N ALA A 196 2.18 0.68 4.95
CA ALA A 196 0.86 0.99 5.44
C ALA A 196 0.88 2.39 6.06
N GLY A 197 -0.18 3.15 5.86
CA GLY A 197 -0.31 4.46 6.46
C GLY A 197 -1.71 5.02 6.27
N HIS A 198 -1.91 6.23 6.75
CA HIS A 198 -3.14 6.97 6.54
C HIS A 198 -2.85 8.44 6.30
N ILE A 199 -3.74 9.10 5.57
CA ILE A 199 -3.76 10.54 5.37
C ILE A 199 -4.89 11.09 6.23
N VAL A 200 -4.58 11.99 7.14
CA VAL A 200 -5.56 12.66 8.02
C VAL A 200 -6.02 14.00 7.46
N ASP A 201 -5.22 14.60 6.59
CA ASP A 201 -5.58 15.83 5.89
C ASP A 201 -5.19 15.70 4.41
N PRO A 202 -6.16 15.42 3.53
CA PRO A 202 -5.91 15.28 2.09
C PRO A 202 -5.84 16.62 1.35
N SER A 203 -6.01 17.75 2.05
CA SER A 203 -5.94 19.09 1.47
C SER A 203 -4.56 19.74 1.53
N MET A 204 -3.63 19.16 2.31
CA MET A 204 -2.27 19.65 2.47
C MET A 204 -1.38 19.11 1.34
N GLU A 205 -1.00 20.01 0.42
CA GLU A 205 0.21 19.87 -0.42
C GLU A 205 1.40 20.59 0.24
#